data_AF-A0A966X3C9-F1
#
_entry.id   AF-A0A966X3C9-F1
#
_cell.length_a   1.000
_cell.length_b   1.000
_cell.length_c   1.000
_cell.angle_alpha   90.00
_cell.angle_beta   90.00
_cell.angle_gamma   90.00
#
_symmetry.space_group_name_H-M   'P 1'
#
loop_
_entity.id
_entity.type
_entity.pdbx_description
1 polymer ?
#
loop_
_entity_poly.entity_id
_entity_poly.type
_entity_poly.pdbx_seq_one_letter_code
_entity_poly.pdbx_strand_id
1 'polypeptide(L)'
;MARASDANISPAVKASLSIEATSEDESAYLIKMDTVFLTEALQSIAPNANPKKKPYEQFSLGKLSKDKSRYRSVRGYPENVNILVDYVYNNQKPYVRGGAEVTDPRYVTLTFQHSFIQMPDNNYQPRIDDARVGYFFDQVTDLTSDSVVPYRDLINRWNLEKRYPDRAKSKPIQPITWWIENTTPKAYRKAIKEGVLAWNEAFEAAGFIDAIEVKIQPDDAEWDAGDVRYNVLRWTSSPNPPFGGYGPSFTNPRTGQILGADIMLENVFVSNRVRYSRLFDVAASDLDGEAWEDESPLDGELGKSHCAFGASLRDQVSFAATAMAVIGRGSDVTRMVDEGLRELALHEIGHTLGL
;
A
#
# COMPACT_ATOMS: atom_id res chain seq x y z
N MET A 1 26.63 -10.08 -24.31
CA MET A 1 26.64 -9.12 -23.18
C MET A 1 26.47 -9.77 -21.80
N ALA A 2 25.94 -11.00 -21.66
CA ALA A 2 25.72 -11.64 -20.35
C ALA A 2 26.94 -11.72 -19.41
N ARG A 3 28.17 -11.85 -19.94
CA ARG A 3 29.40 -11.86 -19.12
C ARG A 3 29.82 -10.49 -18.56
N ALA A 4 29.16 -9.42 -18.97
CA ALA A 4 29.43 -8.04 -18.55
C ALA A 4 28.23 -7.41 -17.85
N SER A 5 27.23 -8.20 -17.41
CA SER A 5 26.02 -7.70 -16.75
C SER A 5 26.32 -6.85 -15.52
N ASP A 6 27.44 -7.15 -14.84
CA ASP A 6 27.82 -6.49 -13.60
C ASP A 6 28.94 -5.45 -13.81
N ALA A 7 29.37 -5.23 -15.06
CA ALA A 7 30.41 -4.26 -15.38
C ALA A 7 29.88 -2.83 -15.15
N ASN A 8 30.70 -1.98 -14.52
CA ASN A 8 30.38 -0.59 -14.19
C ASN A 8 29.17 -0.39 -13.25
N ILE A 9 28.77 -1.43 -12.50
CA ILE A 9 27.83 -1.29 -11.39
C ILE A 9 28.61 -1.03 -10.10
N SER A 10 28.39 0.12 -9.47
CA SER A 10 28.93 0.41 -8.13
C SER A 10 27.99 -0.15 -7.06
N PRO A 11 28.40 -1.13 -6.25
CA PRO A 11 27.54 -1.69 -5.21
C PRO A 11 27.31 -0.67 -4.08
N ALA A 12 26.03 -0.41 -3.77
CA ALA A 12 25.65 0.40 -2.62
C ALA A 12 25.69 -0.46 -1.34
N VAL A 13 26.87 -0.55 -0.71
CA VAL A 13 27.02 -1.28 0.57
C VAL A 13 26.28 -0.53 1.68
N LYS A 14 25.08 -0.99 2.03
CA LYS A 14 24.22 -0.38 3.06
C LYS A 14 24.64 -0.73 4.49
N ALA A 15 25.22 -1.91 4.70
CA ALA A 15 25.72 -2.36 6.00
C ALA A 15 26.82 -3.42 5.82
N SER A 16 27.74 -3.48 6.77
CA SER A 16 28.73 -4.56 6.93
C SER A 16 28.65 -5.04 8.37
N LEU A 17 28.44 -6.34 8.56
CA LEU A 17 28.11 -6.93 9.86
C LEU A 17 29.05 -8.09 10.16
N SER A 18 29.39 -8.25 11.44
CA SER A 18 30.13 -9.41 11.92
C SER A 18 29.18 -10.61 12.05
N ILE A 19 29.69 -11.79 11.71
CA ILE A 19 29.07 -13.06 12.08
C ILE A 19 29.48 -13.33 13.53
N GLU A 20 28.50 -13.37 14.43
CA GLU A 20 28.72 -13.57 15.87
C GLU A 20 28.90 -15.06 16.20
N ALA A 21 28.22 -15.92 15.46
CA ALA A 21 28.35 -17.38 15.56
C ALA A 21 27.89 -18.04 14.26
N THR A 22 28.33 -19.27 14.07
CA THR A 22 27.93 -20.15 12.96
C THR A 22 27.48 -21.48 13.56
N SER A 23 26.46 -22.11 12.99
CA SER A 23 26.03 -23.45 13.41
C SER A 23 27.11 -24.50 13.12
N GLU A 24 27.06 -25.63 13.82
CA GLU A 24 28.07 -26.70 13.67
C GLU A 24 28.15 -27.27 12.24
N ASP A 25 27.03 -27.23 11.51
CA ASP A 25 26.90 -27.68 10.12
C ASP A 25 27.11 -26.55 9.09
N GLU A 26 27.48 -25.35 9.54
CA GLU A 26 27.66 -24.13 8.74
C GLU A 26 26.41 -23.69 7.93
N SER A 27 25.23 -24.21 8.27
CA SER A 27 23.98 -23.88 7.58
C SER A 27 23.32 -22.59 8.07
N ALA A 28 23.69 -22.10 9.26
CA ALA A 28 23.10 -20.91 9.87
C ALA A 28 24.16 -19.96 10.46
N TYR A 29 23.87 -18.66 10.37
CA TYR A 29 24.71 -17.59 10.91
C TYR A 29 23.91 -16.74 11.90
N LEU A 30 24.50 -16.44 13.05
CA LEU A 30 23.98 -15.45 13.99
C LEU A 30 24.58 -14.08 13.70
N ILE A 31 23.73 -13.11 13.37
CA ILE A 31 24.15 -11.75 13.03
C ILE A 31 23.39 -10.75 13.90
N LYS A 32 24.11 -9.82 14.51
CA LYS A 32 23.50 -8.73 15.27
C LYS A 32 23.06 -7.61 14.32
N MET A 33 21.74 -7.37 14.26
CA MET A 33 21.14 -6.48 13.25
C MET A 33 20.88 -5.04 13.73
N ASP A 34 21.31 -4.65 14.92
CA ASP A 34 21.03 -3.32 15.49
C ASP A 34 21.59 -2.16 14.66
N THR A 35 22.70 -2.38 13.95
CA THR A 35 23.28 -1.40 13.03
C THR A 35 22.47 -1.22 11.76
N VAL A 36 21.58 -2.16 11.45
CA VAL A 36 20.66 -2.10 10.30
C VAL A 36 19.30 -1.57 10.74
N PHE A 37 18.67 -2.23 11.72
CA PHE A 37 17.27 -1.97 12.05
C PHE A 37 17.05 -0.89 13.09
N LEU A 38 18.03 -0.58 13.96
CA LEU A 38 17.93 0.57 14.88
C LEU A 38 18.58 1.84 14.29
N THR A 39 18.85 1.83 12.99
CA THR A 39 19.34 2.96 12.20
C THR A 39 18.51 3.07 10.91
N GLU A 40 18.81 4.07 10.07
CA GLU A 40 18.24 4.23 8.73
C GLU A 40 19.10 3.58 7.63
N ALA A 41 19.82 2.49 7.92
CA ALA A 41 20.75 1.88 6.96
C ALA A 41 20.05 1.38 5.68
N LEU A 42 18.82 0.85 5.79
CA LEU A 42 18.06 0.34 4.65
C LEU A 42 17.42 1.45 3.81
N GLN A 43 16.82 2.42 4.48
CA GLN A 43 16.12 3.55 3.86
C GLN A 43 16.13 4.73 4.81
N SER A 44 16.39 5.92 4.28
CA SER A 44 16.23 7.16 5.04
C SER A 44 14.75 7.50 5.17
N ILE A 45 14.36 7.81 6.40
CA ILE A 45 12.97 8.09 6.78
C ILE A 45 12.79 9.56 7.07
N ALA A 46 13.72 10.14 7.85
CA ALA A 46 13.72 11.58 8.05
C ALA A 46 14.02 12.29 6.72
N PRO A 47 13.17 13.22 6.27
CA PRO A 47 13.41 13.95 5.05
C PRO A 47 14.70 14.77 5.16
N ASN A 48 15.41 14.89 4.04
CA ASN A 48 16.58 15.75 3.97
C ASN A 48 16.19 17.20 4.29
N ALA A 49 17.05 17.88 5.05
CA ALA A 49 16.83 19.30 5.34
C ALA A 49 16.86 20.10 4.03
N ASN A 50 15.79 20.84 3.74
CA ASN A 50 15.77 21.75 2.60
C ASN A 50 16.63 22.97 2.91
N PRO A 51 17.77 23.19 2.23
CA PRO A 51 18.68 24.28 2.54
C PRO A 51 18.09 25.67 2.23
N LYS A 52 16.99 25.73 1.47
CA LYS A 52 16.29 26.98 1.14
C LYS A 52 15.23 27.38 2.16
N LYS A 53 14.67 26.42 2.90
CA LYS A 53 13.68 26.69 3.96
C LYS A 53 14.41 26.97 5.28
N LYS A 54 14.01 28.03 5.98
CA LYS A 54 14.62 28.39 7.25
C LYS A 54 14.12 27.46 8.37
N PRO A 55 14.92 27.23 9.44
CA PRO A 55 14.55 26.29 10.51
C PRO A 55 13.23 26.60 11.24
N TYR A 56 12.72 27.83 11.15
CA TYR A 56 11.47 28.26 11.77
C TYR A 56 10.25 28.19 10.83
N GLU A 57 10.44 27.79 9.57
CA GLU A 57 9.36 27.69 8.57
C GLU A 57 8.79 26.27 8.47
N GLN A 58 9.51 25.26 8.96
CA GLN A 58 9.08 23.85 8.86
C GLN A 58 9.42 23.06 10.13
N PHE A 59 8.51 22.18 10.52
CA PHE A 59 8.78 21.20 11.57
C PHE A 59 9.89 20.22 11.14
N SER A 60 10.79 19.91 12.08
CA SER A 60 11.90 18.97 11.84
C SER A 60 11.92 17.90 12.92
N LEU A 61 12.02 16.64 12.49
CA LEU A 61 12.16 15.47 13.37
C LEU A 61 13.48 15.50 14.18
N GLY A 62 14.51 16.16 13.65
CA GLY A 62 15.85 16.13 14.22
C GLY A 62 16.61 14.85 13.89
N LYS A 63 17.40 14.33 14.82
CA LYS A 63 18.29 13.17 14.58
C LYS A 63 17.68 11.89 15.12
N LEU A 64 17.81 10.79 14.36
CA LEU A 64 17.46 9.47 14.85
C LEU A 64 18.32 9.10 16.07
N SER A 65 17.67 8.55 17.09
CA SER A 65 18.27 8.13 18.35
C SER A 65 18.30 6.60 18.42
N LYS A 66 19.43 5.98 18.05
CA LYS A 66 19.59 4.53 18.13
C LYS A 66 19.25 3.98 19.53
N ASP A 67 19.74 4.64 20.58
CA ASP A 67 19.57 4.19 21.97
C ASP A 67 18.14 4.27 22.52
N LYS A 68 17.28 5.05 21.86
CA LYS A 68 15.85 5.16 22.22
C LYS A 68 14.95 4.37 21.27
N SER A 69 15.49 3.99 20.11
CA SER A 69 14.78 3.18 19.13
C SER A 69 14.79 1.73 19.57
N ARG A 70 13.74 0.98 19.24
CA ARG A 70 13.62 -0.42 19.68
C ARG A 70 12.85 -1.27 18.67
N TYR A 71 13.14 -2.56 18.69
CA TYR A 71 12.27 -3.54 18.04
C TYR A 71 10.94 -3.58 18.80
N ARG A 72 9.86 -3.34 18.07
CA ARG A 72 8.49 -3.47 18.59
C ARG A 72 8.01 -4.91 18.50
N SER A 73 8.26 -5.56 17.37
CA SER A 73 7.95 -6.98 17.17
C SER A 73 8.70 -7.55 15.97
N VAL A 74 8.99 -8.85 15.99
CA VAL A 74 9.48 -9.62 14.85
C VAL A 74 8.49 -10.75 14.61
N ARG A 75 7.93 -10.82 13.40
CA ARG A 75 6.97 -11.85 13.00
C ARG A 75 7.54 -12.64 11.84
N GLY A 76 7.74 -13.94 12.04
CA GLY A 76 8.15 -14.86 11.00
C GLY A 76 6.94 -15.60 10.45
N TYR A 77 6.77 -15.56 9.14
CA TYR A 77 5.80 -16.34 8.38
C TYR A 77 6.56 -17.28 7.43
N PRO A 78 5.89 -18.29 6.84
CA PRO A 78 6.57 -19.21 5.94
C PRO A 78 7.23 -18.57 4.72
N GLU A 79 6.68 -17.46 4.21
CA GLU A 79 7.15 -16.81 2.96
C GLU A 79 7.69 -15.38 3.19
N ASN A 80 7.62 -14.86 4.41
CA ASN A 80 8.13 -13.54 4.74
C ASN A 80 8.46 -13.36 6.22
N VAL A 81 9.29 -12.37 6.52
CA VAL A 81 9.55 -11.90 7.89
C VAL A 81 9.28 -10.41 7.96
N ASN A 82 8.47 -10.00 8.94
CA ASN A 82 8.17 -8.60 9.21
C ASN A 82 8.85 -8.15 10.51
N ILE A 83 9.64 -7.10 10.43
CA ILE A 83 10.38 -6.52 11.56
C ILE A 83 9.83 -5.11 11.79
N LEU A 84 9.11 -4.93 12.89
CA LEU A 84 8.57 -3.64 13.29
C LEU A 84 9.53 -2.96 14.25
N VAL A 85 9.91 -1.72 13.94
CA VAL A 85 10.83 -0.90 14.73
C VAL A 85 10.16 0.42 15.08
N ASP A 86 10.23 0.80 16.35
CA ASP A 86 9.93 2.15 16.80
C ASP A 86 11.20 2.99 16.67
N TYR A 87 11.24 3.91 15.70
CA TYR A 87 12.29 4.89 15.51
C TYR A 87 12.01 6.15 16.30
N VAL A 88 12.94 6.55 17.17
CA VAL A 88 12.80 7.75 17.99
C VAL A 88 13.72 8.85 17.49
N TYR A 89 13.14 9.97 17.06
CA TYR A 89 13.86 11.16 16.63
C TYR A 89 13.91 12.20 17.75
N ASN A 90 15.08 12.81 17.92
CA ASN A 90 15.33 13.83 18.94
C ASN A 90 15.55 15.21 18.28
N ASN A 91 14.77 16.20 18.68
CA ASN A 91 14.97 17.61 18.38
C ASN A 91 14.88 18.44 19.66
N GLN A 92 15.99 18.65 20.37
CA GLN A 92 15.96 19.27 21.71
C GLN A 92 15.46 20.73 21.73
N LYS A 93 15.55 21.45 20.61
CA LYS A 93 15.18 22.86 20.49
C LYS A 93 14.34 23.06 19.22
N PRO A 94 13.10 22.55 19.18
CA PRO A 94 12.26 22.68 18.00
C PRO A 94 11.78 24.13 17.87
N TYR A 95 12.01 24.75 16.70
CA TYR A 95 11.52 26.11 16.40
C TYR A 95 10.02 26.12 16.08
N VAL A 96 9.56 25.10 15.37
CA VAL A 96 8.16 24.89 15.01
C VAL A 96 7.62 23.75 15.86
N ARG A 97 6.42 23.92 16.42
CA ARG A 97 5.68 22.80 17.01
C ARG A 97 4.91 22.11 15.88
N GLY A 98 4.98 20.78 15.82
CA GLY A 98 4.17 20.02 14.87
C GLY A 98 2.67 20.21 15.11
N GLY A 99 1.84 19.54 14.30
CA GLY A 99 0.38 19.58 14.46
C GLY A 99 -0.10 18.95 15.78
N ALA A 100 -1.42 18.95 16.01
CA ALA A 100 -2.05 18.47 17.24
C ALA A 100 -1.70 17.01 17.60
N GLU A 101 -1.30 16.21 16.61
CA GLU A 101 -0.88 14.81 16.77
C GLU A 101 0.51 14.66 17.43
N VAL A 102 1.31 15.74 17.48
CA VAL A 102 2.65 15.74 18.07
C VAL A 102 2.58 16.21 19.52
N THR A 103 2.58 15.25 20.46
CA THR A 103 2.47 15.55 21.90
C THR A 103 3.66 16.35 22.44
N ASP A 104 4.89 15.96 22.08
CA ASP A 104 6.11 16.68 22.43
C ASP A 104 7.01 16.79 21.18
N PRO A 105 7.21 17.99 20.61
CA PRO A 105 8.00 18.17 19.40
C PRO A 105 9.49 17.84 19.57
N ARG A 106 9.94 17.58 20.81
CA ARG A 106 11.33 17.18 21.08
C ARG A 106 11.60 15.71 20.82
N TYR A 107 10.56 14.87 20.88
CA TYR A 107 10.68 13.41 20.82
C TYR A 107 9.54 12.84 19.97
N VAL A 108 9.85 12.51 18.72
CA VAL A 108 8.86 11.92 17.80
C VAL A 108 9.20 10.46 17.60
N THR A 109 8.23 9.58 17.85
CA THR A 109 8.37 8.14 17.60
C THR A 109 7.56 7.77 16.38
N LEU A 110 8.20 7.11 15.41
CA LEU A 110 7.55 6.57 14.22
C LEU A 110 7.73 5.05 14.21
N THR A 111 6.66 4.29 13.97
CA THR A 111 6.75 2.84 13.81
C THR A 111 6.89 2.50 12.32
N PHE A 112 7.94 1.76 11.97
CA PHE A 112 8.21 1.28 10.62
C PHE A 112 8.23 -0.24 10.58
N GLN A 113 7.69 -0.81 9.51
CA GLN A 113 7.74 -2.24 9.24
C GLN A 113 8.67 -2.51 8.06
N HIS A 114 9.70 -3.33 8.29
CA HIS A 114 10.54 -3.89 7.25
C HIS A 114 10.04 -5.29 6.90
N SER A 115 9.56 -5.49 5.68
CA SER A 115 9.09 -6.80 5.20
C SER A 115 10.13 -7.42 4.27
N PHE A 116 10.64 -8.60 4.63
CA PHE A 116 11.51 -9.41 3.78
C PHE A 116 10.69 -10.55 3.20
N ILE A 117 10.49 -10.53 1.90
CA ILE A 117 9.59 -11.46 1.21
C ILE A 117 10.43 -12.41 0.35
N GLN A 118 10.15 -13.70 0.46
CA GLN A 118 10.77 -14.70 -0.40
C GLN A 118 10.27 -14.51 -1.84
N MET A 119 11.21 -14.34 -2.77
CA MET A 119 10.87 -14.24 -4.19
C MET A 119 10.53 -15.63 -4.73
N PRO A 120 9.41 -15.79 -5.47
CA PRO A 120 9.04 -17.09 -6.01
C PRO A 120 10.04 -17.53 -7.08
N ASP A 121 10.39 -18.81 -7.05
CA ASP A 121 11.10 -19.49 -8.13
C ASP A 121 10.06 -20.33 -8.89
N ASN A 122 9.54 -19.78 -9.99
CA ASN A 122 8.47 -20.38 -10.77
C ASN A 122 8.68 -20.11 -12.28
N ASN A 123 7.77 -20.65 -13.08
CA ASN A 123 7.73 -20.52 -14.54
C ASN A 123 7.03 -19.24 -15.03
N TYR A 124 6.80 -18.23 -14.16
CA TYR A 124 6.10 -17.00 -14.54
C TYR A 124 6.80 -16.32 -15.71
N GLN A 125 6.03 -15.92 -16.72
CA GLN A 125 6.53 -15.24 -17.91
C GLN A 125 6.23 -13.75 -17.81
N PRO A 126 7.25 -12.87 -17.65
CA PRO A 126 7.07 -11.43 -17.67
C PRO A 126 6.36 -10.97 -18.95
N ARG A 127 5.55 -9.92 -18.85
CA ARG A 127 4.88 -9.32 -20.00
C ARG A 127 5.26 -7.85 -20.10
N ILE A 128 5.73 -7.45 -21.27
CA ILE A 128 6.09 -6.07 -21.58
C ILE A 128 4.80 -5.23 -21.66
N ASP A 129 4.88 -4.00 -21.20
CA ASP A 129 3.80 -3.03 -21.30
C ASP A 129 3.42 -2.70 -22.76
N ASP A 130 2.23 -2.15 -22.93
CA ASP A 130 1.76 -1.59 -24.18
C ASP A 130 1.20 -0.21 -23.89
N ALA A 131 1.89 0.83 -24.37
CA ALA A 131 1.57 2.22 -24.06
C ALA A 131 0.14 2.65 -24.44
N ARG A 132 -0.61 1.85 -25.21
CA ARG A 132 -2.03 2.11 -25.55
C ARG A 132 -2.97 1.73 -24.40
N VAL A 133 -2.49 0.99 -23.41
CA VAL A 133 -3.27 0.49 -22.28
C VAL A 133 -2.62 0.96 -20.99
N GLY A 134 -3.42 1.55 -20.10
CA GLY A 134 -2.93 1.92 -18.77
C GLY A 134 -2.76 0.67 -17.91
N TYR A 135 -1.51 0.31 -17.63
CA TYR A 135 -1.15 -0.70 -16.63
C TYR A 135 -0.29 -0.07 -15.55
N PHE A 136 -0.32 -0.66 -14.35
CA PHE A 136 0.79 -0.49 -13.42
C PHE A 136 1.96 -1.35 -13.90
N PHE A 137 3.18 -0.82 -13.80
CA PHE A 137 4.38 -1.49 -14.30
C PHE A 137 5.61 -1.20 -13.44
N ASP A 138 6.56 -2.13 -13.49
CA ASP A 138 7.93 -1.96 -13.04
C ASP A 138 8.78 -1.47 -14.21
N GLN A 139 9.49 -0.36 -14.01
CA GLN A 139 10.30 0.26 -15.07
C GLN A 139 11.60 -0.51 -15.31
N VAL A 140 11.91 -0.79 -16.58
CA VAL A 140 13.14 -1.49 -16.97
C VAL A 140 13.73 -0.82 -18.20
N THR A 141 14.99 -0.42 -18.09
CA THR A 141 15.76 0.12 -19.22
C THR A 141 16.62 -0.99 -19.84
N ASP A 142 16.41 -1.27 -21.12
CA ASP A 142 17.25 -2.19 -21.89
C ASP A 142 18.51 -1.49 -22.38
N LEU A 143 19.57 -1.57 -21.56
CA LEU A 143 20.89 -0.98 -21.88
C LEU A 143 21.62 -1.66 -23.05
N THR A 144 21.01 -2.67 -23.69
CA THR A 144 21.55 -3.34 -24.87
C THR A 144 20.86 -2.93 -26.16
N SER A 145 19.82 -2.11 -26.07
CA SER A 145 19.06 -1.60 -27.21
C SER A 145 19.74 -0.38 -27.85
N ASP A 146 19.73 -0.33 -29.18
CA ASP A 146 20.17 0.84 -29.95
C ASP A 146 19.07 1.93 -30.05
N SER A 147 17.90 1.69 -29.44
CA SER A 147 16.77 2.62 -29.44
C SER A 147 17.04 3.85 -28.56
N VAL A 148 16.57 5.02 -29.01
CA VAL A 148 16.53 6.25 -28.19
C VAL A 148 15.49 6.20 -27.07
N VAL A 149 14.57 5.23 -27.14
CA VAL A 149 13.58 4.90 -26.10
C VAL A 149 13.74 3.43 -25.73
N PRO A 150 14.78 3.07 -24.96
CA PRO A 150 15.11 1.68 -24.63
C PRO A 150 14.28 1.14 -23.47
N TYR A 151 13.00 1.53 -23.37
CA TYR A 151 12.11 1.09 -22.29
C TYR A 151 11.60 -0.33 -22.57
N ARG A 152 11.55 -1.14 -21.52
CA ARG A 152 11.11 -2.53 -21.54
C ARG A 152 10.31 -2.83 -20.28
N ASP A 153 9.40 -1.93 -19.95
CA ASP A 153 8.67 -1.94 -18.69
C ASP A 153 7.80 -3.20 -18.60
N LEU A 154 7.67 -3.72 -17.38
CA LEU A 154 7.01 -5.00 -17.11
C LEU A 154 5.67 -4.72 -16.43
N ILE A 155 4.57 -5.20 -17.00
CA ILE A 155 3.26 -5.01 -16.38
C ILE A 155 3.17 -5.79 -15.06
N ASN A 156 2.50 -5.19 -14.09
CA ASN A 156 2.19 -5.81 -12.82
C ASN A 156 1.01 -6.77 -13.03
N ARG A 157 1.24 -8.07 -12.89
CA ARG A 157 0.22 -9.09 -13.17
C ARG A 157 0.34 -10.31 -12.26
N TRP A 158 -0.80 -10.84 -11.85
CA TRP A 158 -0.88 -12.11 -11.12
C TRP A 158 -0.43 -13.31 -11.96
N ASN A 159 0.23 -14.27 -11.32
CA ASN A 159 0.52 -15.56 -11.95
C ASN A 159 -0.73 -16.44 -11.98
N LEU A 160 -1.52 -16.34 -13.04
CA LEU A 160 -2.70 -17.18 -13.25
C LEU A 160 -2.49 -18.18 -14.39
N GLU A 161 -2.54 -19.46 -14.04
CA GLU A 161 -2.45 -20.56 -14.99
C GLU A 161 -3.76 -21.34 -15.03
N LYS A 162 -4.24 -21.65 -16.23
CA LYS A 162 -5.44 -22.49 -16.40
C LYS A 162 -5.10 -23.91 -15.94
N ARG A 163 -5.99 -24.49 -15.12
CA ARG A 163 -5.92 -25.92 -14.75
C ARG A 163 -5.96 -26.84 -15.97
N TYR A 164 -6.72 -26.47 -17.00
CA TYR A 164 -6.77 -27.15 -18.29
C TYR A 164 -6.46 -26.13 -19.41
N PRO A 165 -5.18 -25.99 -19.83
CA PRO A 165 -4.75 -24.99 -20.81
C PRO A 165 -5.44 -25.10 -22.17
N ASP A 166 -5.77 -26.32 -22.60
CA ASP A 166 -6.39 -26.58 -23.91
C ASP A 166 -7.87 -26.15 -23.99
N ARG A 167 -8.48 -25.76 -22.86
CA ARG A 167 -9.86 -25.30 -22.83
C ARG A 167 -9.94 -23.79 -23.05
N ALA A 168 -10.94 -23.36 -23.84
CA ALA A 168 -11.27 -21.95 -24.02
C ALA A 168 -11.45 -21.23 -22.67
N LYS A 169 -12.18 -21.87 -21.74
CA LYS A 169 -12.36 -21.44 -20.36
C LYS A 169 -11.96 -22.54 -19.38
N SER A 170 -11.25 -22.19 -18.30
CA SER A 170 -10.87 -23.12 -17.23
C SER A 170 -10.76 -22.39 -15.90
N LYS A 171 -11.02 -23.07 -14.79
CA LYS A 171 -10.59 -22.58 -13.47
C LYS A 171 -9.06 -22.44 -13.43
N PRO A 172 -8.52 -21.47 -12.66
CA PRO A 172 -7.08 -21.41 -12.45
C PRO A 172 -6.60 -22.60 -11.59
N ILE A 173 -5.30 -22.87 -11.65
CA ILE A 173 -4.65 -23.78 -10.70
C ILE A 173 -4.77 -23.19 -9.28
N GLN A 174 -4.37 -21.93 -9.13
CA GLN A 174 -4.48 -21.14 -7.90
C GLN A 174 -5.31 -19.88 -8.17
N PRO A 175 -6.50 -19.73 -7.59
CA PRO A 175 -7.28 -18.50 -7.69
C PRO A 175 -6.69 -17.39 -6.81
N ILE A 176 -6.93 -16.13 -7.19
CA ILE A 176 -6.63 -14.96 -6.36
C ILE A 176 -7.65 -14.94 -5.22
N THR A 177 -7.21 -15.38 -4.05
CA THR A 177 -8.09 -15.46 -2.87
C THR A 177 -7.93 -14.21 -2.02
N TRP A 178 -9.05 -13.53 -1.76
CA TRP A 178 -9.17 -12.40 -0.86
C TRP A 178 -9.81 -12.80 0.46
N TRP A 179 -9.32 -12.26 1.56
CA TRP A 179 -9.83 -12.49 2.90
C TRP A 179 -10.37 -11.20 3.50
N ILE A 180 -11.67 -11.17 3.77
CA ILE A 180 -12.27 -10.09 4.55
C ILE A 180 -11.82 -10.24 6.00
N GLU A 181 -11.09 -9.26 6.52
CA GLU A 181 -10.58 -9.23 7.89
C GLU A 181 -11.75 -9.38 8.88
N ASN A 182 -11.54 -10.17 9.93
CA ASN A 182 -12.59 -10.51 10.89
C ASN A 182 -13.10 -9.31 11.71
N THR A 183 -12.34 -8.20 11.74
CA THR A 183 -12.72 -6.90 12.30
C THR A 183 -13.76 -6.16 11.46
N THR A 184 -13.91 -6.50 10.17
CA THR A 184 -14.84 -5.84 9.26
C THR A 184 -16.28 -6.00 9.74
N PRO A 185 -17.07 -4.93 9.89
CA PRO A 185 -18.44 -5.02 10.36
C PRO A 185 -19.28 -5.98 9.49
N LYS A 186 -20.03 -6.89 10.14
CA LYS A 186 -20.79 -7.96 9.46
C LYS A 186 -21.78 -7.43 8.42
N ALA A 187 -22.37 -6.26 8.66
CA ALA A 187 -23.32 -5.62 7.75
C ALA A 187 -22.72 -5.35 6.36
N TYR A 188 -21.42 -5.06 6.30
CA TYR A 188 -20.74 -4.60 5.08
C TYR A 188 -20.05 -5.71 4.29
N ARG A 189 -19.81 -6.88 4.93
CA ARG A 189 -19.06 -7.99 4.30
C ARG A 189 -19.69 -8.49 3.01
N LYS A 190 -21.03 -8.45 2.91
CA LYS A 190 -21.75 -8.87 1.70
C LYS A 190 -21.45 -7.94 0.52
N ALA A 191 -21.60 -6.63 0.71
CA ALA A 191 -21.34 -5.63 -0.34
C ALA A 191 -19.87 -5.69 -0.81
N ILE A 192 -18.92 -5.78 0.12
CA ILE A 192 -17.49 -5.93 -0.19
C ILE A 192 -17.26 -7.20 -1.02
N LYS A 193 -17.78 -8.35 -0.57
CA LYS A 193 -17.65 -9.62 -1.28
C LYS A 193 -18.21 -9.55 -2.71
N GLU A 194 -19.37 -8.94 -2.89
CA GLU A 194 -19.98 -8.77 -4.21
C GLU A 194 -19.16 -7.85 -5.12
N GLY A 195 -18.56 -6.79 -4.59
CA GLY A 195 -17.67 -5.90 -5.35
C GLY A 195 -16.41 -6.61 -5.84
N VAL A 196 -15.79 -7.40 -4.96
CA VAL A 196 -14.59 -8.18 -5.30
C VAL A 196 -14.91 -9.27 -6.34
N LEU A 197 -16.00 -10.03 -6.15
CA LEU A 197 -16.36 -11.13 -7.04
C LEU A 197 -16.83 -10.67 -8.43
N ALA A 198 -17.28 -9.41 -8.58
CA ALA A 198 -17.72 -8.87 -9.87
C ALA A 198 -16.62 -8.88 -10.94
N TRP A 199 -15.35 -8.83 -10.54
CA TRP A 199 -14.21 -8.98 -11.47
C TRP A 199 -14.16 -10.34 -12.18
N ASN A 200 -14.82 -11.38 -11.65
CA ASN A 200 -14.89 -12.68 -12.33
C ASN A 200 -15.57 -12.58 -13.71
N GLU A 201 -16.42 -11.59 -13.97
CA GLU A 201 -16.99 -11.37 -15.32
C GLU A 201 -15.88 -11.05 -16.34
N ALA A 202 -14.95 -10.16 -15.98
CA ALA A 202 -13.81 -9.82 -16.82
C ALA A 202 -12.82 -10.99 -16.95
N PHE A 203 -12.57 -11.73 -15.86
CA PHE A 203 -11.72 -12.92 -15.90
C PHE A 203 -12.30 -14.05 -16.74
N GLU A 204 -13.63 -14.23 -16.73
CA GLU A 204 -14.29 -15.24 -17.54
C GLU A 204 -14.17 -14.90 -19.03
N ALA A 205 -14.27 -13.62 -19.40
CA ALA A 205 -13.98 -13.14 -20.75
C ALA A 205 -12.50 -13.39 -21.13
N ALA A 206 -11.57 -13.28 -20.16
CA ALA A 206 -10.16 -13.63 -20.33
C ALA A 206 -9.88 -15.15 -20.31
N GLY A 207 -10.90 -16.00 -20.14
CA GLY A 207 -10.78 -17.45 -20.18
C GLY A 207 -10.63 -18.13 -18.82
N PHE A 208 -10.75 -17.40 -17.71
CA PHE A 208 -10.66 -17.95 -16.35
C PHE A 208 -12.02 -17.99 -15.67
N ILE A 209 -12.46 -19.18 -15.26
CA ILE A 209 -13.69 -19.36 -14.47
C ILE A 209 -13.32 -19.25 -12.99
N ASP A 210 -14.05 -18.46 -12.21
CA ASP A 210 -13.81 -18.27 -10.77
C ASP A 210 -12.34 -17.94 -10.46
N ALA A 211 -11.76 -16.96 -11.18
CA ALA A 211 -10.39 -16.53 -10.97
C ALA A 211 -10.17 -15.91 -9.59
N ILE A 212 -11.20 -15.24 -9.07
CA ILE A 212 -11.20 -14.57 -7.77
C ILE A 212 -12.12 -15.31 -6.80
N GLU A 213 -11.61 -15.57 -5.61
CA GLU A 213 -12.35 -16.10 -4.46
C GLU A 213 -12.37 -15.09 -3.31
N VAL A 214 -13.44 -15.09 -2.53
CA VAL A 214 -13.55 -14.27 -1.31
C VAL A 214 -13.95 -15.13 -0.12
N LYS A 215 -13.13 -15.05 0.93
CA LYS A 215 -13.30 -15.74 2.20
C LYS A 215 -13.36 -14.72 3.32
N ILE A 216 -13.78 -15.18 4.51
CA ILE A 216 -13.76 -14.38 5.73
C ILE A 216 -12.66 -14.97 6.60
N GLN A 217 -11.78 -14.12 7.12
CA GLN A 217 -10.76 -14.55 8.08
C GLN A 217 -11.45 -15.17 9.30
N PRO A 218 -11.08 -16.38 9.72
CA PRO A 218 -11.58 -16.97 10.96
C PRO A 218 -11.27 -16.10 12.18
N ASP A 219 -12.12 -16.17 13.20
CA ASP A 219 -11.88 -15.44 14.46
C ASP A 219 -10.69 -16.02 15.25
N ASP A 220 -10.35 -17.29 15.00
CA ASP A 220 -9.24 -18.07 15.57
C ASP A 220 -8.04 -18.20 14.61
N ALA A 221 -7.93 -17.31 13.61
CA ALA A 221 -6.81 -17.31 12.69
C ALA A 221 -5.51 -16.91 13.41
N GLU A 222 -4.48 -17.76 13.32
CA GLU A 222 -3.14 -17.49 13.83
C GLU A 222 -2.30 -16.58 12.89
N TRP A 223 -2.85 -16.24 11.72
CA TRP A 223 -2.23 -15.35 10.74
C TRP A 223 -2.95 -14.01 10.68
N ASP A 224 -2.22 -12.98 10.23
CA ASP A 224 -2.71 -11.62 10.06
C ASP A 224 -2.31 -11.07 8.69
N ALA A 225 -2.72 -9.84 8.35
CA ALA A 225 -2.40 -9.20 7.07
C ALA A 225 -0.89 -9.05 6.78
N GLY A 226 -0.02 -9.23 7.78
CA GLY A 226 1.42 -9.31 7.57
C GLY A 226 1.90 -10.60 6.90
N ASP A 227 1.08 -11.67 6.83
CA ASP A 227 1.42 -12.93 6.15
C ASP A 227 1.08 -12.85 4.66
N VAL A 228 2.10 -12.78 3.80
CA VAL A 228 1.93 -12.52 2.35
C VAL A 228 1.17 -13.62 1.60
N ARG A 229 0.93 -14.77 2.24
CA ARG A 229 0.13 -15.86 1.66
C ARG A 229 -1.37 -15.51 1.59
N TYR A 230 -1.80 -14.46 2.29
CA TYR A 230 -3.18 -14.04 2.37
C TYR A 230 -3.31 -12.60 1.89
N ASN A 231 -4.11 -12.37 0.84
CA ASN A 231 -4.49 -11.02 0.43
C ASN A 231 -5.65 -10.55 1.31
N VAL A 232 -5.49 -9.47 2.06
CA VAL A 232 -6.47 -9.07 3.09
C VAL A 232 -7.19 -7.78 2.74
N LEU A 233 -8.52 -7.80 2.85
CA LEU A 233 -9.39 -6.62 2.89
C LEU A 233 -9.53 -6.18 4.35
N ARG A 234 -8.77 -5.17 4.73
CA ARG A 234 -8.63 -4.64 6.10
C ARG A 234 -9.62 -3.53 6.35
N TRP A 235 -10.17 -3.47 7.57
CA TRP A 235 -11.08 -2.40 7.98
C TRP A 235 -10.38 -1.43 8.92
N THR A 236 -10.22 -0.18 8.49
CA THR A 236 -9.50 0.85 9.25
C THR A 236 -10.40 2.02 9.62
N SER A 237 -9.97 2.81 10.61
CA SER A 237 -10.66 4.04 11.01
C SER A 237 -9.64 5.05 11.48
N SER A 238 -9.21 5.90 10.57
CA SER A 238 -8.24 6.96 10.84
C SER A 238 -8.93 8.29 11.23
N PRO A 239 -8.27 9.19 11.99
CA PRO A 239 -8.81 10.52 12.27
C PRO A 239 -9.00 11.37 11.01
N ASN A 240 -7.99 11.36 10.13
CA ASN A 240 -7.95 12.12 8.87
C ASN A 240 -7.44 11.24 7.71
N PRO A 241 -8.17 10.18 7.30
CA PRO A 241 -7.75 9.31 6.21
C PRO A 241 -7.76 10.11 4.90
N PRO A 242 -6.71 10.07 4.06
CA PRO A 242 -6.71 10.75 2.78
C PRO A 242 -7.64 10.09 1.74
N PHE A 243 -8.05 8.82 1.96
CA PHE A 243 -8.81 8.00 1.03
C PHE A 243 -10.05 7.34 1.67
N GLY A 244 -10.95 6.81 0.83
CA GLY A 244 -12.05 5.93 1.24
C GLY A 244 -11.66 4.44 1.18
N GLY A 245 -10.79 4.08 0.24
CA GLY A 245 -10.14 2.80 0.10
C GLY A 245 -8.72 2.97 -0.42
N TYR A 246 -7.85 2.00 -0.19
CA TYR A 246 -6.48 2.00 -0.69
C TYR A 246 -6.02 0.57 -0.98
N GLY A 247 -5.78 0.25 -2.25
CA GLY A 247 -5.35 -1.08 -2.72
C GLY A 247 -3.92 -1.18 -3.25
N PRO A 248 -2.89 -1.08 -2.39
CA PRO A 248 -1.52 -1.36 -2.80
C PRO A 248 -1.30 -2.85 -3.11
N SER A 249 -0.37 -3.10 -4.03
CA SER A 249 0.19 -4.42 -4.30
C SER A 249 1.71 -4.36 -4.26
N PHE A 250 2.36 -5.48 -3.95
CA PHE A 250 3.81 -5.60 -4.08
C PHE A 250 4.16 -6.64 -5.15
N THR A 251 5.17 -6.32 -5.95
CA THR A 251 5.58 -7.11 -7.11
C THR A 251 7.01 -7.62 -6.97
N ASN A 252 7.35 -8.64 -7.76
CA ASN A 252 8.73 -8.97 -8.06
C ASN A 252 9.22 -8.01 -9.16
N PRO A 253 10.06 -7.02 -8.85
CA PRO A 253 10.45 -5.97 -9.79
C PRO A 253 11.28 -6.49 -10.97
N ARG A 254 11.78 -7.73 -10.89
CA ARG A 254 12.51 -8.38 -11.99
C ARG A 254 11.61 -9.01 -13.04
N THR A 255 10.32 -9.19 -12.72
CA THR A 255 9.38 -9.94 -13.56
C THR A 255 8.02 -9.25 -13.75
N GLY A 256 7.65 -8.31 -12.88
CA GLY A 256 6.30 -7.73 -12.81
C GLY A 256 5.26 -8.68 -12.20
N GLN A 257 5.66 -9.85 -11.65
CA GLN A 257 4.71 -10.73 -10.98
C GLN A 257 4.18 -10.06 -9.70
N ILE A 258 2.86 -9.91 -9.57
CA ILE A 258 2.23 -9.54 -8.29
C ILE A 258 2.37 -10.70 -7.32
N LEU A 259 2.94 -10.42 -6.15
CA LEU A 259 3.22 -11.40 -5.10
C LEU A 259 2.12 -11.42 -4.04
N GLY A 260 1.50 -10.28 -3.79
CA GLY A 260 0.42 -10.12 -2.84
C GLY A 260 -0.11 -8.69 -2.83
N ALA A 261 -1.24 -8.50 -2.19
CA ALA A 261 -1.88 -7.21 -2.06
C ALA A 261 -2.74 -7.14 -0.79
N ASP A 262 -2.81 -5.96 -0.20
CA ASP A 262 -3.68 -5.68 0.94
C ASP A 262 -4.50 -4.43 0.64
N ILE A 263 -5.81 -4.51 0.81
CA ILE A 263 -6.71 -3.38 0.60
C ILE A 263 -7.14 -2.86 1.96
N MET A 264 -7.03 -1.55 2.18
CA MET A 264 -7.58 -0.87 3.34
C MET A 264 -8.90 -0.21 2.96
N LEU A 265 -9.97 -0.49 3.71
CA LEU A 265 -11.27 0.18 3.57
C LEU A 265 -11.50 1.02 4.82
N GLU A 266 -11.67 2.32 4.65
CA GLU A 266 -11.79 3.27 5.75
C GLU A 266 -13.24 3.45 6.19
N ASN A 267 -13.48 3.39 7.49
CA ASN A 267 -14.79 3.60 8.10
C ASN A 267 -15.37 4.99 7.76
N VAL A 268 -14.55 5.98 7.41
CA VAL A 268 -15.01 7.29 6.93
C VAL A 268 -15.88 7.18 5.68
N PHE A 269 -15.74 6.11 4.89
CA PHE A 269 -16.52 5.91 3.67
C PHE A 269 -17.99 5.65 3.97
N VAL A 270 -18.25 4.79 4.96
CA VAL A 270 -19.62 4.42 5.36
C VAL A 270 -20.19 5.32 6.46
N SER A 271 -19.32 6.02 7.19
CA SER A 271 -19.77 6.98 8.20
C SER A 271 -19.98 8.35 7.57
N ASN A 272 -21.12 8.98 7.88
CA ASN A 272 -21.45 10.34 7.44
C ASN A 272 -20.61 11.41 8.17
N ARG A 273 -19.35 11.08 8.51
CA ARG A 273 -18.39 11.98 9.14
C ARG A 273 -17.93 12.96 8.08
N VAL A 274 -18.57 14.13 8.09
CA VAL A 274 -18.09 15.26 7.31
C VAL A 274 -16.77 15.71 7.91
N ARG A 275 -15.76 15.91 7.06
CA ARG A 275 -14.51 16.55 7.49
C ARG A 275 -14.87 18.00 7.82
N TYR A 276 -15.15 18.28 9.09
CA TYR A 276 -15.53 19.63 9.55
C TYR A 276 -14.49 20.67 9.09
N SER A 277 -13.20 20.32 9.10
CA SER A 277 -12.14 21.17 8.53
C SER A 277 -12.43 21.59 7.10
N ARG A 278 -12.80 20.69 6.18
CA ARG A 278 -13.16 21.06 4.79
C ARG A 278 -14.37 21.98 4.70
N LEU A 279 -15.41 21.77 5.52
CA LEU A 279 -16.59 22.64 5.50
C LEU A 279 -16.25 24.07 5.95
N PHE A 280 -15.40 24.19 6.97
CA PHE A 280 -14.98 25.49 7.49
C PHE A 280 -13.83 26.11 6.70
N ASP A 281 -13.01 25.32 6.00
CA ASP A 281 -11.95 25.80 5.11
C ASP A 281 -12.54 26.40 3.84
N VAL A 282 -13.63 25.85 3.28
CA VAL A 282 -14.34 26.48 2.15
C VAL A 282 -15.03 27.77 2.57
N ALA A 283 -15.50 27.85 3.83
CA ALA A 283 -16.05 29.07 4.39
C ALA A 283 -14.96 30.10 4.79
N ALA A 284 -13.75 29.64 5.08
CA ALA A 284 -12.60 30.48 5.41
C ALA A 284 -11.77 30.89 4.19
N SER A 285 -11.77 30.10 3.10
CA SER A 285 -11.08 30.41 1.84
C SER A 285 -11.69 31.62 1.12
N ASP A 286 -12.96 31.93 1.40
CA ASP A 286 -13.61 33.15 0.93
C ASP A 286 -13.29 34.38 1.79
N LEU A 287 -12.66 34.22 2.96
CA LEU A 287 -12.36 35.30 3.90
C LEU A 287 -10.86 35.60 4.01
N ASP A 288 -10.01 34.60 3.88
CA ASP A 288 -8.55 34.74 3.97
C ASP A 288 -7.94 34.11 2.72
N GLY A 289 -7.45 34.95 1.79
CA GLY A 289 -6.90 34.58 0.47
C GLY A 289 -5.60 33.77 0.49
N GLU A 290 -5.44 32.88 1.45
CA GLU A 290 -4.39 31.88 1.55
C GLU A 290 -5.06 30.53 1.27
N ALA A 291 -5.27 30.24 -0.02
CA ALA A 291 -5.58 28.89 -0.45
C ALA A 291 -4.44 28.01 0.04
N TRP A 292 -4.74 27.08 0.97
CA TRP A 292 -3.84 25.99 1.30
C TRP A 292 -3.53 25.28 -0.01
N GLU A 293 -2.36 25.56 -0.58
CA GLU A 293 -1.71 24.62 -1.46
C GLU A 293 -1.74 23.29 -0.70
N ASP A 294 -2.28 22.27 -1.35
CA ASP A 294 -2.27 20.88 -0.90
C ASP A 294 -0.80 20.44 -0.88
N GLU A 295 0.03 21.02 0.00
CA GLU A 295 1.38 20.57 0.30
C GLU A 295 1.24 19.32 1.16
N SER A 296 0.80 18.23 0.54
CA SER A 296 1.17 16.91 1.01
C SER A 296 2.71 16.89 1.04
N PRO A 297 3.36 16.50 2.15
CA PRO A 297 4.82 16.38 2.21
C PRO A 297 5.42 15.37 1.20
N LEU A 298 4.57 14.72 0.40
CA LEU A 298 4.93 13.79 -0.66
C LEU A 298 4.99 14.43 -2.07
N ASP A 299 4.66 15.71 -2.22
CA ASP A 299 4.64 16.39 -3.53
C ASP A 299 6.00 16.95 -3.99
N GLY A 300 7.07 16.56 -3.29
CA GLY A 300 8.45 16.85 -3.70
C GLY A 300 8.96 15.87 -4.76
N GLU A 301 8.90 16.29 -6.02
CA GLU A 301 9.63 15.78 -7.21
C GLU A 301 9.00 14.71 -8.12
N LEU A 302 7.85 14.12 -7.80
CA LEU A 302 7.04 13.36 -8.75
C LEU A 302 5.57 13.61 -8.44
N GLY A 303 4.93 14.51 -9.20
CA GLY A 303 3.50 14.82 -9.11
C GLY A 303 2.63 13.60 -9.42
N LYS A 304 2.51 12.69 -8.46
CA LYS A 304 1.62 11.54 -8.55
C LYS A 304 0.22 12.04 -8.25
N SER A 305 -0.58 12.23 -9.28
CA SER A 305 -2.03 12.42 -9.12
C SER A 305 -2.58 11.26 -8.30
N HIS A 306 -2.98 11.54 -7.06
CA HIS A 306 -3.60 10.54 -6.20
C HIS A 306 -4.99 10.18 -6.74
N CYS A 307 -5.37 8.90 -6.64
CA CYS A 307 -6.72 8.48 -6.98
C CYS A 307 -7.72 9.11 -5.99
N ALA A 308 -8.59 10.00 -6.48
CA ALA A 308 -9.62 10.67 -5.68
C ALA A 308 -10.97 9.91 -5.68
N PHE A 309 -11.05 8.76 -6.35
CA PHE A 309 -12.30 8.04 -6.60
C PHE A 309 -13.10 7.77 -5.32
N GLY A 310 -12.48 7.15 -4.32
CA GLY A 310 -13.16 6.83 -3.06
C GLY A 310 -13.68 8.06 -2.31
N ALA A 311 -12.97 9.19 -2.40
CA ALA A 311 -13.42 10.46 -1.81
C ALA A 311 -14.63 11.04 -2.58
N SER A 312 -14.56 11.07 -3.92
CA SER A 312 -15.65 11.55 -4.76
C SER A 312 -16.90 10.68 -4.65
N LEU A 313 -16.75 9.35 -4.62
CA LEU A 313 -17.85 8.41 -4.46
C LEU A 313 -18.53 8.58 -3.10
N ARG A 314 -17.75 8.74 -2.03
CA ARG A 314 -18.30 9.02 -0.69
C ARG A 314 -19.13 10.31 -0.70
N ASP A 315 -18.64 11.37 -1.31
CA ASP A 315 -19.35 12.66 -1.37
C ASP A 315 -20.66 12.53 -2.17
N GLN A 316 -20.67 11.75 -3.26
CA GLN A 316 -21.88 11.41 -4.01
C GLN A 316 -22.89 10.61 -3.18
N VAL A 317 -22.44 9.57 -2.47
CA VAL A 317 -23.30 8.77 -1.58
C VAL A 317 -23.89 9.63 -0.46
N SER A 318 -23.09 10.54 0.10
CA SER A 318 -23.51 11.44 1.19
C SER A 318 -24.56 12.46 0.71
N PHE A 319 -24.35 13.03 -0.48
CA PHE A 319 -25.33 13.91 -1.12
C PHE A 319 -26.63 13.16 -1.41
N ALA A 320 -26.55 11.99 -2.04
CA ALA A 320 -27.71 11.17 -2.36
C ALA A 320 -28.48 10.77 -1.09
N ALA A 321 -27.78 10.33 -0.04
CA ALA A 321 -28.41 9.98 1.23
C ALA A 321 -29.16 11.16 1.86
N THR A 322 -28.56 12.36 1.81
CA THR A 322 -29.19 13.60 2.31
C THR A 322 -30.43 13.95 1.50
N ALA A 323 -30.35 13.89 0.17
CA ALA A 323 -31.48 14.15 -0.71
C ALA A 323 -32.63 13.16 -0.45
N MET A 324 -32.32 11.87 -0.29
CA MET A 324 -33.31 10.82 0.01
C MET A 324 -33.99 11.05 1.36
N ALA A 325 -33.24 11.48 2.37
CA ALA A 325 -33.81 11.85 3.66
C ALA A 325 -34.80 13.02 3.54
N VAL A 326 -34.44 14.06 2.78
CA VAL A 326 -35.30 15.25 2.56
C VAL A 326 -36.61 14.90 1.85
N ILE A 327 -36.58 13.98 0.87
CA ILE A 327 -37.80 13.56 0.14
C ILE A 327 -38.59 12.44 0.83
N GLY A 328 -38.27 12.10 2.09
CA GLY A 328 -39.00 11.11 2.87
C GLY A 328 -38.69 9.64 2.53
N ARG A 329 -37.58 9.38 1.83
CA ARG A 329 -37.11 8.03 1.43
C ARG A 329 -35.86 7.59 2.20
N GLY A 330 -35.76 7.95 3.48
CA GLY A 330 -34.60 7.66 4.32
C GLY A 330 -34.25 6.16 4.47
N SER A 331 -35.22 5.26 4.27
CA SER A 331 -34.98 3.81 4.27
C SER A 331 -34.05 3.33 3.15
N ASP A 332 -33.91 4.10 2.08
CA ASP A 332 -33.08 3.74 0.92
C ASP A 332 -31.59 4.07 1.14
N VAL A 333 -31.24 4.77 2.22
CA VAL A 333 -29.84 5.15 2.52
C VAL A 333 -28.95 3.94 2.75
N THR A 334 -29.44 2.88 3.40
CA THR A 334 -28.67 1.65 3.60
C THR A 334 -28.28 1.00 2.27
N ARG A 335 -29.22 0.97 1.31
CA ARG A 335 -28.93 0.44 -0.03
C ARG A 335 -27.85 1.26 -0.75
N MET A 336 -27.89 2.59 -0.63
CA MET A 336 -26.88 3.46 -1.23
C MET A 336 -25.48 3.24 -0.65
N VAL A 337 -25.38 3.04 0.67
CA VAL A 337 -24.11 2.73 1.33
C VAL A 337 -23.57 1.37 0.86
N ASP A 338 -24.43 0.36 0.76
CA ASP A 338 -24.04 -0.97 0.26
C ASP A 338 -23.58 -0.92 -1.21
N GLU A 339 -24.30 -0.21 -2.08
CA GLU A 339 -23.94 -0.02 -3.49
C GLU A 339 -22.62 0.75 -3.63
N GLY A 340 -22.44 1.84 -2.88
CA GLY A 340 -21.20 2.60 -2.86
C GLY A 340 -20.03 1.76 -2.36
N LEU A 341 -20.22 0.92 -1.33
CA LEU A 341 -19.15 0.07 -0.81
C LEU A 341 -18.79 -1.06 -1.78
N ARG A 342 -19.78 -1.60 -2.50
CA ARG A 342 -19.56 -2.55 -3.58
C ARG A 342 -18.72 -1.92 -4.68
N GLU A 343 -19.02 -0.70 -5.08
CA GLU A 343 -18.28 0.04 -6.12
C GLU A 343 -16.87 0.40 -5.66
N LEU A 344 -16.70 0.84 -4.41
CA LEU A 344 -15.38 1.06 -3.82
C LEU A 344 -14.54 -0.22 -3.82
N ALA A 345 -15.09 -1.35 -3.35
CA ALA A 345 -14.37 -2.62 -3.33
C ALA A 345 -14.00 -3.10 -4.74
N LEU A 346 -14.88 -2.92 -5.72
CA LEU A 346 -14.59 -3.19 -7.13
C LEU A 346 -13.39 -2.35 -7.61
N HIS A 347 -13.39 -1.05 -7.31
CA HIS A 347 -12.32 -0.12 -7.69
C HIS A 347 -10.97 -0.50 -7.08
N GLU A 348 -10.92 -0.71 -5.76
CA GLU A 348 -9.65 -1.04 -5.06
C GLU A 348 -9.07 -2.38 -5.55
N ILE A 349 -9.92 -3.36 -5.88
CA ILE A 349 -9.45 -4.61 -6.49
C ILE A 349 -8.79 -4.34 -7.84
N GLY A 350 -9.31 -3.41 -8.65
CA GLY A 350 -8.70 -3.02 -9.93
C GLY A 350 -7.22 -2.65 -9.79
N HIS A 351 -6.90 -1.80 -8.81
CA HIS A 351 -5.51 -1.44 -8.51
C HIS A 351 -4.63 -2.64 -8.21
N THR A 352 -5.15 -3.59 -7.45
CA THR A 352 -4.42 -4.82 -7.10
C THR A 352 -4.33 -5.84 -8.25
N LEU A 353 -5.04 -5.61 -9.36
CA LEU A 353 -4.93 -6.39 -10.59
C LEU A 353 -3.95 -5.76 -11.60
N GLY A 354 -3.34 -4.62 -11.24
CA GLY A 354 -2.40 -3.88 -12.09
C GLY A 354 -3.05 -2.85 -13.00
N LEU A 355 -4.21 -2.30 -12.61
CA LEU A 355 -5.04 -1.38 -13.41
C LEU A 355 -5.34 -0.03 -12.73
#